data_AF-A0A0E9MKR4-F1
#
_entry.id   AF-A0A0E9MKR4-F1
#
_cell.length_a   1.000
_cell.length_b   1.000
_cell.length_c   1.000
_cell.angle_alpha   90.00
_cell.angle_beta   90.00
_cell.angle_gamma   90.00
#
_symmetry.space_group_name_H-M   'P 1'
#
loop_
_entity.id
_entity.type
_entity.pdbx_description
1 polymer ?
#
loop_
_entity_poly.entity_id
_entity_poly.type
_entity_poly.pdbx_seq_one_letter_code
_entity_poly.pdbx_strand_id
1 'polypeptide(L)'
;MRIEVHVHGTLNLCKGVTLTQVENGLRKWLDYLDVESIAEASSMEQDEPGIVFHRPDRTLEICWTGEVGRNFVNRLQDALYELGPLTERASQIELTYYYEDGRDEYQLLFVGPSEESIHLAQRQRMMEDIASLLSRHFSQEDVVQVTDLVNVLFDHDLEKRKSAESEPDYQPSGGSLLHFRKKHLH
;
A
#
# COMPACT_ATOMS: atom_id res chain seq x y z
N MET A 1 -19.47 13.34 -3.70
CA MET A 1 -19.37 12.78 -2.34
C MET A 1 -17.91 12.81 -1.96
N ARG A 2 -17.58 13.42 -0.83
CA ARG A 2 -16.26 13.31 -0.22
C ARG A 2 -16.35 12.21 0.84
N ILE A 3 -15.29 11.41 0.96
CA ILE A 3 -15.19 10.30 1.91
C ILE A 3 -13.91 10.58 2.69
N GLU A 4 -13.95 10.41 4.00
CA GLU A 4 -12.74 10.51 4.80
C GLU A 4 -11.88 9.27 4.60
N VAL A 5 -10.58 9.44 4.43
CA VAL A 5 -9.63 8.33 4.34
C VAL A 5 -8.45 8.57 5.26
N HIS A 6 -8.05 7.53 5.98
CA HIS A 6 -6.77 7.45 6.65
C HIS A 6 -5.77 6.66 5.79
N VAL A 7 -4.61 7.25 5.54
CA VAL A 7 -3.48 6.62 4.84
C VAL A 7 -2.37 6.39 5.84
N HIS A 8 -1.97 5.13 5.99
CA HIS A 8 -0.95 4.72 6.94
C HIS A 8 0.14 3.88 6.29
N GLY A 9 1.39 4.14 6.63
CA GLY A 9 2.48 3.24 6.30
C GLY A 9 3.85 3.86 6.50
N THR A 10 4.89 3.04 6.30
CA THR A 10 6.27 3.50 6.41
C THR A 10 7.10 2.89 5.29
N LEU A 11 7.77 3.75 4.52
CA LEU A 11 8.65 3.32 3.44
C LEU A 11 10.09 3.39 3.88
N ASN A 12 10.84 2.32 3.62
CA ASN A 12 12.28 2.29 3.80
C ASN A 12 12.93 2.79 2.50
N LEU A 13 13.70 3.87 2.57
CA LEU A 13 14.28 4.54 1.40
C LEU A 13 15.77 4.19 1.22
N CYS A 14 16.18 4.20 -0.04
CA CYS A 14 17.57 4.02 -0.43
C CYS A 14 18.49 5.08 0.20
N LYS A 15 19.75 4.73 0.39
CA LYS A 15 20.77 5.67 0.90
C LYS A 15 20.93 6.85 -0.06
N GLY A 16 20.87 8.07 0.47
CA GLY A 16 21.11 9.29 -0.29
C GLY A 16 19.87 9.92 -0.91
N VAL A 17 18.69 9.30 -0.77
CA VAL A 17 17.41 9.91 -1.15
C VAL A 17 17.24 11.26 -0.45
N THR A 18 16.84 12.27 -1.19
CA THR A 18 16.62 13.64 -0.71
C THR A 18 15.13 13.95 -0.56
N LEU A 19 14.81 14.98 0.24
CA LEU A 19 13.43 15.47 0.38
C LEU A 19 12.84 15.83 -1.00
N THR A 20 13.60 16.51 -1.85
CA THR A 20 13.15 16.87 -3.20
C THR A 20 12.78 15.65 -4.05
N GLN A 21 13.53 14.54 -3.95
CA GLN A 21 13.18 13.31 -4.66
C GLN A 21 11.88 12.70 -4.11
N VAL A 22 11.70 12.72 -2.79
CA VAL A 22 10.46 12.25 -2.15
C VAL A 22 9.27 13.10 -2.60
N GLU A 23 9.38 14.42 -2.55
CA GLU A 23 8.32 15.36 -2.95
C GLU A 23 8.00 15.30 -4.45
N ASN A 24 8.99 14.99 -5.29
CA ASN A 24 8.77 14.72 -6.71
C ASN A 24 8.05 13.39 -6.94
N GLY A 25 8.41 12.34 -6.20
CA GLY A 25 7.67 11.06 -6.24
C GLY A 25 6.23 11.21 -5.78
N LEU A 26 6.00 12.01 -4.73
CA LEU A 26 4.67 12.31 -4.20
C LEU A 26 3.86 13.32 -5.03
N ARG A 27 4.38 13.81 -6.15
CA ARG A 27 3.80 14.99 -6.83
C ARG A 27 2.35 14.83 -7.22
N LYS A 28 1.95 13.65 -7.71
CA LYS A 28 0.56 13.39 -8.10
C LYS A 28 -0.42 13.46 -6.93
N TRP A 29 0.03 13.09 -5.73
CA TRP A 29 -0.77 13.21 -4.51
C TRP A 29 -0.77 14.65 -3.99
N LEU A 30 0.38 15.33 -3.97
CA LEU A 30 0.45 16.74 -3.55
C LEU A 30 -0.38 17.67 -4.46
N ASP A 31 -0.31 17.48 -5.78
CA ASP A 31 -1.15 18.19 -6.75
C ASP A 31 -2.64 17.91 -6.54
N TYR A 32 -3.00 16.71 -6.07
CA TYR A 32 -4.39 16.37 -5.76
C TYR A 32 -4.89 17.12 -4.51
N LEU A 33 -4.01 17.31 -3.53
CA LEU A 33 -4.28 18.04 -2.30
C LEU A 33 -4.18 19.56 -2.46
N ASP A 34 -3.71 20.05 -3.62
CA ASP A 34 -3.46 21.46 -3.91
C ASP A 34 -2.41 22.08 -2.96
N VAL A 35 -1.31 21.34 -2.72
CA VAL A 35 -0.19 21.75 -1.87
C VAL A 35 1.16 21.60 -2.58
N GLU A 36 2.14 22.42 -2.23
CA GLU A 36 3.45 22.41 -2.90
C GLU A 36 4.42 21.39 -2.29
N SER A 37 4.32 21.15 -0.98
CA SER A 37 5.28 20.37 -0.18
C SER A 37 4.60 19.38 0.77
N ILE A 38 5.33 18.37 1.24
CA ILE A 38 4.79 17.44 2.26
C ILE A 38 4.50 18.13 3.60
N ALA A 39 5.16 19.26 3.86
CA ALA A 39 4.93 20.05 5.07
C ALA A 39 3.57 20.77 5.08
N GLU A 40 3.01 21.03 3.90
CA GLU A 40 1.67 21.63 3.73
C GLU A 40 0.54 20.58 3.75
N ALA A 41 0.87 19.31 3.51
CA ALA A 41 -0.07 18.17 3.55
C ALA A 41 -0.41 17.78 5.01
N SER A 42 -0.98 18.71 5.77
CA SER A 42 -1.41 18.48 7.15
C SER A 42 -2.55 17.45 7.20
N SER A 43 -2.54 16.60 8.23
CA SER A 43 -3.67 15.71 8.52
C SER A 43 -4.83 16.49 9.16
N MET A 44 -6.06 16.03 8.94
CA MET A 44 -7.24 16.50 9.66
C MET A 44 -7.20 16.12 11.15
N GLU A 45 -6.56 15.00 11.48
CA GLU A 45 -6.38 14.54 12.86
C GLU A 45 -5.11 15.15 13.47
N GLN A 46 -5.26 15.88 14.58
CA GLN A 46 -4.17 16.70 15.15
C GLN A 46 -3.00 15.89 15.73
N ASP A 47 -3.29 14.68 16.18
CA ASP A 47 -2.28 13.78 16.77
C ASP A 47 -1.49 13.01 15.70
N GLU A 48 -1.88 13.11 14.43
CA GLU A 48 -1.19 12.46 13.34
C GLU A 48 -0.02 13.31 12.82
N PRO A 49 1.16 12.71 12.61
CA PRO A 49 2.33 13.44 12.12
C PRO A 49 2.20 13.91 10.65
N GLY A 50 1.23 13.39 9.89
CA GLY A 50 1.06 13.67 8.46
C GLY A 50 2.04 12.86 7.60
N ILE A 51 2.67 13.53 6.63
CA ILE A 51 3.68 12.93 5.75
C ILE A 51 5.06 13.45 6.16
N VAL A 52 5.89 12.58 6.72
CA VAL A 52 7.18 12.98 7.32
C VAL A 52 8.35 12.20 6.74
N PHE A 53 9.33 12.92 6.22
CA PHE A 53 10.58 12.33 5.75
C PHE A 53 11.67 12.43 6.82
N HIS A 54 11.98 11.29 7.46
CA HIS A 54 13.04 11.16 8.45
C HIS A 54 14.35 10.82 7.76
N ARG A 55 15.08 11.85 7.33
CA ARG A 55 16.37 11.67 6.63
C ARG A 55 17.41 10.81 7.39
N PRO A 56 17.58 10.93 8.72
CA PRO A 56 18.53 10.10 9.46
C PRO A 56 18.20 8.60 9.38
N ASP A 57 16.91 8.28 9.50
CA ASP A 57 16.42 6.90 9.52
C ASP A 57 16.17 6.35 8.09
N ARG A 58 16.18 7.24 7.09
CA ARG A 58 15.84 6.97 5.69
C ARG A 58 14.43 6.40 5.57
N THR A 59 13.51 6.95 6.32
CA THR A 59 12.10 6.53 6.29
C THR A 59 11.20 7.66 5.81
N LEU A 60 10.19 7.30 5.04
CA LEU A 60 9.03 8.14 4.79
C LEU A 60 7.87 7.56 5.60
N GLU A 61 7.51 8.25 6.67
CA GLU A 61 6.37 7.93 7.50
C GLU A 61 5.12 8.63 6.94
N ILE A 62 4.04 7.89 6.81
CA ILE A 62 2.75 8.38 6.36
C ILE A 62 1.72 7.98 7.42
N CYS A 63 1.11 8.98 8.03
CA CYS A 63 -0.04 8.83 8.91
C CYS A 63 -0.88 10.09 8.68
N TRP A 64 -1.79 10.00 7.71
CA TRP A 64 -2.49 11.17 7.18
C TRP A 64 -3.96 10.85 6.97
N THR A 65 -4.83 11.70 7.51
CA THR A 65 -6.28 11.64 7.36
C THR A 65 -6.78 12.86 6.61
N GLY A 66 -7.66 12.66 5.63
CA GLY A 66 -8.28 13.75 4.90
C GLY A 66 -9.56 13.40 4.15
N GLU A 67 -10.33 14.43 3.79
CA GLU A 67 -11.48 14.30 2.90
C GLU A 67 -11.05 14.13 1.45
N VAL A 68 -11.41 13.00 0.85
CA VAL A 68 -11.05 12.67 -0.53
C VAL A 68 -12.28 12.49 -1.41
N GLY A 69 -12.12 12.87 -2.67
CA GLY A 69 -13.13 12.70 -3.72
C GLY A 69 -12.73 11.65 -4.75
N ARG A 70 -13.31 11.79 -5.96
CA ARG A 70 -12.98 10.93 -7.09
C ARG A 70 -11.49 10.98 -7.41
N ASN A 71 -10.96 9.87 -7.93
CA ASN A 71 -9.58 9.72 -8.41
C ASN A 71 -8.48 9.74 -7.34
N PHE A 72 -8.81 9.89 -6.05
CA PHE A 72 -7.80 9.90 -4.98
C PHE A 72 -6.88 8.68 -5.04
N VAL A 73 -7.46 7.47 -5.02
CA VAL A 73 -6.69 6.23 -5.03
C VAL A 73 -5.79 6.12 -6.26
N ASN A 74 -6.26 6.58 -7.43
CA ASN A 74 -5.45 6.58 -8.65
C ASN A 74 -4.25 7.53 -8.51
N ARG A 75 -4.45 8.73 -7.96
CA ARG A 75 -3.37 9.70 -7.73
C ARG A 75 -2.37 9.23 -6.67
N LEU A 76 -2.86 8.57 -5.63
CA LEU A 76 -2.01 7.93 -4.64
C LEU A 76 -1.20 6.79 -5.27
N GLN A 77 -1.82 5.92 -6.08
CA GLN A 77 -1.13 4.85 -6.78
C GLN A 77 -0.06 5.38 -7.75
N ASP A 78 -0.37 6.42 -8.53
CA ASP A 78 0.61 7.09 -9.40
C ASP A 78 1.82 7.59 -8.57
N ALA A 79 1.57 8.25 -7.44
CA ALA A 79 2.62 8.74 -6.55
C ALA A 79 3.45 7.61 -5.92
N LEU A 80 2.80 6.52 -5.49
CA LEU A 80 3.48 5.35 -4.95
C LEU A 80 4.32 4.64 -6.01
N TYR A 81 3.86 4.59 -7.27
CA TYR A 81 4.64 4.06 -8.38
C TYR A 81 5.93 4.86 -8.60
N GLU A 82 5.85 6.19 -8.62
CA GLU A 82 7.01 7.08 -8.76
C GLU A 82 7.97 7.01 -7.54
N LEU A 83 7.44 6.76 -6.34
CA LEU A 83 8.25 6.51 -5.15
C LEU A 83 8.96 5.16 -5.15
N GLY A 84 8.40 4.15 -5.82
CA GLY A 84 8.90 2.77 -5.83
C GLY A 84 10.41 2.66 -6.02
N PRO A 85 11.00 3.23 -7.09
CA PRO A 85 12.45 3.21 -7.34
C PRO A 85 13.32 3.83 -6.24
N LEU A 86 12.76 4.67 -5.36
CA LEU A 86 13.48 5.27 -4.23
C LEU A 86 13.50 4.36 -2.98
N THR A 87 12.70 3.29 -2.97
CA THR A 87 12.59 2.38 -1.83
C THR A 87 13.67 1.29 -1.82
N GLU A 88 14.14 0.91 -0.63
CA GLU A 88 15.12 -0.16 -0.43
C GLU A 88 14.46 -1.56 -0.53
N ARG A 89 13.18 -1.63 -0.16
CA ARG A 89 12.36 -2.85 -0.17
C ARG A 89 10.90 -2.50 -0.31
N ALA A 90 10.11 -3.45 -0.78
CA ALA A 90 8.67 -3.30 -0.82
C ALA A 90 8.08 -3.12 0.58
N SER A 91 7.10 -2.22 0.69
CA SER A 91 6.40 -1.86 1.92
C SER A 91 4.90 -1.76 1.65
N GLN A 92 4.09 -2.01 2.67
CA GLN A 92 2.63 -1.86 2.59
C GLN A 92 2.21 -0.43 2.93
N ILE A 93 1.16 0.04 2.26
CA ILE A 93 0.43 1.25 2.58
C ILE A 93 -1.04 0.85 2.79
N GLU A 94 -1.57 1.21 3.95
CA GLU A 94 -2.91 0.86 4.39
C GLU A 94 -3.84 2.06 4.21
N LEU A 95 -5.00 1.85 3.62
CA LEU A 95 -6.05 2.85 3.46
C LEU A 95 -7.27 2.39 4.23
N THR A 96 -7.82 3.27 5.06
CA THR A 96 -9.11 3.05 5.73
C THR A 96 -10.05 4.18 5.36
N TYR A 97 -11.11 3.87 4.62
CA TYR A 97 -12.16 4.82 4.25
C TYR A 97 -13.28 4.78 5.28
N TYR A 98 -13.71 5.94 5.76
CA TYR A 98 -14.81 6.08 6.71
C TYR A 98 -16.03 6.66 6.01
N TYR A 99 -17.13 5.90 6.01
CA TYR A 99 -18.40 6.30 5.42
C TYR A 99 -19.34 6.90 6.47
N GLU A 100 -20.20 7.82 6.05
CA GLU A 100 -21.18 8.49 6.93
C GLU A 100 -22.16 7.52 7.61
N ASP A 101 -22.38 6.33 7.03
CA ASP A 101 -23.24 5.29 7.60
C ASP A 101 -22.54 4.42 8.65
N GLY A 102 -21.34 4.82 9.08
CA GLY A 102 -20.54 4.15 10.10
C GLY A 102 -19.78 2.92 9.61
N ARG A 103 -19.82 2.64 8.29
CA ARG A 103 -18.99 1.59 7.70
C ARG A 103 -17.57 2.09 7.49
N ASP A 104 -16.62 1.19 7.65
CA ASP A 104 -15.25 1.35 7.19
C ASP A 104 -14.95 0.42 6.00
N GLU A 105 -14.01 0.83 5.15
CA GLU A 105 -13.46 0.00 4.08
C GLU A 105 -11.95 0.06 4.11
N TYR A 106 -11.34 -1.12 4.14
CA TYR A 106 -9.90 -1.27 4.20
C TYR A 106 -9.33 -1.69 2.84
N GLN A 107 -8.26 -1.02 2.41
CA GLN A 107 -7.55 -1.33 1.18
C GLN A 107 -6.04 -1.36 1.44
N LEU A 108 -5.36 -2.36 0.89
CA LEU A 108 -3.90 -2.47 0.92
C LEU A 108 -3.29 -2.13 -0.43
N LEU A 109 -2.33 -1.22 -0.41
CA LEU A 109 -1.44 -0.90 -1.51
C LEU A 109 -0.01 -1.33 -1.16
N PHE A 110 0.80 -1.56 -2.18
CA PHE A 110 2.20 -1.92 -2.03
C PHE A 110 3.05 -1.03 -2.91
N VAL A 111 4.20 -0.61 -2.38
CA VAL A 111 5.20 0.17 -3.09
C VAL A 111 6.55 -0.49 -2.89
N GLY A 112 7.37 -0.57 -3.94
CA GLY A 112 8.67 -1.23 -3.90
C GLY A 112 9.52 -0.91 -5.12
N PRO A 113 10.81 -1.30 -5.12
CA PRO A 113 11.75 -0.98 -6.19
C PRO A 113 11.46 -1.71 -7.51
N SER A 114 10.72 -2.81 -7.47
CA SER A 114 10.32 -3.60 -8.65
C SER A 114 9.00 -4.30 -8.42
N GLU A 115 8.33 -4.70 -9.51
CA GLU A 115 7.11 -5.51 -9.45
C GLU A 115 7.36 -6.84 -8.72
N GLU A 116 8.49 -7.50 -8.98
CA GLU A 116 8.89 -8.73 -8.28
C GLU A 116 8.97 -8.51 -6.76
N SER A 117 9.56 -7.40 -6.30
CA SER A 117 9.64 -7.09 -4.88
C SER A 117 8.27 -6.87 -4.25
N ILE A 118 7.35 -6.21 -4.98
CA ILE A 118 5.97 -5.98 -4.55
C ILE A 118 5.21 -7.31 -4.45
N HIS A 119 5.37 -8.17 -5.46
CA HIS A 119 4.80 -9.51 -5.49
C HIS A 119 5.24 -10.37 -4.31
N LEU A 120 6.54 -10.36 -3.99
CA LEU A 120 7.08 -11.08 -2.85
C LEU A 120 6.53 -10.53 -1.52
N ALA A 121 6.42 -9.22 -1.37
CA ALA A 121 5.83 -8.61 -0.18
C ALA A 121 4.35 -8.95 -0.02
N GLN A 122 3.58 -8.93 -1.12
CA GLN A 122 2.18 -9.35 -1.14
C GLN A 122 2.02 -10.82 -0.71
N ARG A 123 2.84 -11.71 -1.26
CA ARG A 123 2.87 -13.13 -0.91
C ARG A 123 3.17 -13.32 0.56
N GLN A 124 4.26 -12.73 1.05
CA GLN A 124 4.68 -12.84 2.45
C GLN A 124 3.58 -12.35 3.40
N ARG A 125 2.99 -11.19 3.11
CA ARG A 125 1.92 -10.61 3.94
C ARG A 125 0.69 -11.51 4.01
N MET A 126 0.25 -12.02 2.86
CA MET A 126 -0.91 -12.92 2.80
C MET A 126 -0.65 -14.23 3.53
N MET A 127 0.55 -14.79 3.42
CA MET A 127 0.94 -15.99 4.16
C MET A 127 0.92 -15.77 5.66
N GLU A 128 1.48 -14.66 6.15
CA GLU A 128 1.47 -14.31 7.57
C GLU A 128 0.05 -14.16 8.11
N ASP A 129 -0.83 -13.48 7.38
CA ASP A 129 -2.23 -13.27 7.79
C ASP A 129 -3.01 -14.59 7.83
N ILE A 130 -2.85 -15.44 6.82
CA ILE A 130 -3.52 -16.75 6.75
C ILE A 130 -2.99 -17.66 7.85
N ALA A 131 -1.67 -17.72 8.04
CA ALA A 131 -1.06 -18.52 9.09
C ALA A 131 -1.55 -18.08 10.48
N SER A 132 -1.58 -16.76 10.73
CA SER A 132 -2.06 -16.17 11.98
C SER A 132 -3.53 -16.45 12.24
N LEU A 133 -4.37 -16.44 11.19
CA LEU A 133 -5.79 -16.73 11.31
C LEU A 133 -6.05 -18.22 11.57
N LEU A 134 -5.38 -19.11 10.84
CA LEU A 134 -5.57 -20.56 10.95
C LEU A 134 -4.98 -21.14 12.24
N SER A 135 -3.85 -20.62 12.72
CA SER A 135 -3.18 -21.11 13.94
C SER A 135 -4.03 -20.96 15.22
N ARG A 136 -5.15 -20.21 15.15
CA ARG A 136 -6.10 -20.07 16.27
C ARG A 136 -6.95 -21.32 16.49
N HIS A 137 -7.09 -22.16 15.46
CA HIS A 137 -8.03 -23.29 15.47
C HIS A 137 -7.44 -24.60 14.96
N PHE A 138 -6.37 -24.54 14.16
CA PHE A 138 -5.79 -25.70 13.50
C PHE A 138 -4.38 -26.00 14.00
N SER A 139 -3.92 -27.23 13.77
CA SER A 139 -2.56 -27.64 14.09
C SER A 139 -1.54 -26.93 13.19
N GLN A 140 -0.29 -26.86 13.62
CA GLN A 140 0.77 -26.28 12.80
C GLN A 140 0.93 -27.01 11.46
N GLU A 141 0.74 -28.33 11.43
CA GLU A 141 0.82 -29.14 10.21
C GLU A 141 -0.28 -28.75 9.21
N ASP A 142 -1.52 -28.59 9.68
CA ASP A 142 -2.65 -28.16 8.82
C ASP A 142 -2.44 -26.74 8.29
N VAL A 143 -1.93 -25.83 9.13
CA VAL A 143 -1.62 -24.45 8.74
C VAL A 143 -0.59 -24.44 7.61
N VAL A 144 0.49 -25.23 7.75
CA VAL A 144 1.53 -25.35 6.72
C VAL A 144 0.95 -25.84 5.40
N GLN A 145 0.12 -26.88 5.42
CA GLN A 145 -0.53 -27.40 4.21
C GLN A 145 -1.34 -26.32 3.47
N VAL A 146 -2.11 -25.49 4.19
CA VAL A 146 -2.88 -24.42 3.56
C VAL A 146 -1.97 -23.30 3.04
N THR A 147 -0.95 -22.89 3.80
CA THR A 147 -0.01 -21.86 3.33
C THR A 147 0.79 -22.31 2.11
N ASP A 148 1.09 -23.60 1.98
CA ASP A 148 1.73 -24.19 0.80
C ASP A 148 0.82 -24.15 -0.43
N LEU A 149 -0.49 -24.37 -0.27
CA LEU A 149 -1.45 -24.20 -1.36
C LEU A 149 -1.54 -22.73 -1.81
N VAL A 150 -1.54 -21.80 -0.85
CA VAL A 150 -1.53 -20.36 -1.16
C VAL A 150 -0.26 -19.98 -1.92
N ASN A 151 0.89 -20.52 -1.52
CA ASN A 151 2.16 -20.35 -2.23
C ASN A 151 2.07 -20.73 -3.71
N VAL A 152 1.48 -21.89 -4.02
CA VAL A 152 1.28 -22.35 -5.40
C VAL A 152 0.39 -21.38 -6.19
N LEU A 153 -0.64 -20.80 -5.58
CA LEU A 153 -1.49 -19.80 -6.24
C LEU A 153 -0.71 -18.54 -6.63
N PHE A 154 0.22 -18.08 -5.79
CA PHE A 154 1.10 -16.95 -6.11
C PHE A 154 2.06 -17.28 -7.26
N ASP A 155 2.60 -18.49 -7.30
CA ASP A 155 3.46 -18.93 -8.41
C ASP A 155 2.68 -18.93 -9.74
N HIS A 156 1.44 -19.43 -9.73
CA HIS A 156 0.57 -19.39 -10.91
C HIS A 156 0.19 -17.97 -11.34
N ASP A 157 -0.09 -17.05 -10.41
CA ASP A 157 -0.40 -15.66 -10.73
C ASP A 157 0.79 -14.97 -11.40
N LEU A 158 2.01 -15.20 -10.90
CA LEU A 158 3.23 -14.64 -11.45
C LEU A 158 3.46 -15.11 -12.90
N GLU A 159 3.31 -16.40 -13.17
CA GLU A 159 3.48 -16.94 -14.53
C GLU A 159 2.42 -16.38 -15.50
N LYS A 160 1.19 -16.18 -15.02
CA LYS A 160 0.13 -15.55 -15.82
C LYS A 160 0.47 -14.09 -16.17
N ARG A 161 1.05 -13.32 -15.25
CA ARG A 161 1.46 -11.92 -15.50
C ARG A 161 2.60 -11.82 -16.50
N LYS A 162 3.65 -12.63 -16.33
CA LYS A 162 4.75 -12.72 -17.32
C LYS A 162 4.24 -13.04 -18.73
N SER A 163 3.22 -13.90 -18.82
CA SER A 163 2.58 -14.23 -20.09
C SER A 163 1.81 -13.04 -20.68
N ALA A 164 1.15 -12.23 -19.83
CA ALA A 164 0.38 -11.06 -20.26
C ALA A 164 1.26 -9.86 -20.66
N GLU A 165 2.40 -9.65 -20.00
CA GLU A 165 3.40 -8.63 -20.37
C GLU A 165 4.01 -8.85 -21.76
N SER A 166 3.92 -10.07 -22.30
CA SER A 166 4.33 -10.38 -23.68
C SER A 166 3.32 -9.92 -24.74
N GLU A 167 2.13 -9.45 -24.33
CA GLU A 167 1.14 -8.82 -25.21
C GLU A 167 1.32 -7.30 -25.29
N PRO A 168 1.20 -6.68 -26.48
CA PRO A 168 1.62 -5.29 -26.72
C PRO A 168 0.78 -4.18 -26.04
N ASP A 169 -0.25 -4.51 -25.25
CA ASP A 169 -1.18 -3.54 -24.63
C ASP A 169 -1.34 -3.72 -23.11
N TYR A 170 -0.37 -4.36 -22.44
CA TYR A 170 -0.42 -4.59 -20.99
C TYR A 170 -0.18 -3.29 -20.21
N GLN A 171 -1.22 -2.79 -19.53
CA GLN A 171 -1.07 -1.85 -18.42
C GLN A 171 -0.97 -2.64 -17.10
N PRO A 172 0.11 -2.47 -16.32
CA PRO A 172 0.20 -3.12 -15.03
C PRO A 172 -0.90 -2.58 -14.12
N SER A 173 -1.82 -3.46 -13.73
CA SER A 173 -2.79 -3.18 -12.68
C SER A 173 -2.01 -3.00 -11.38
N GLY A 174 -1.71 -1.75 -11.03
CA GLY A 174 -1.01 -1.38 -9.79
C GLY A 174 -1.57 -2.19 -8.63
N GLY A 175 -0.69 -2.95 -7.97
CA GLY A 175 -0.95 -4.09 -7.09
C GLY A 175 -1.86 -3.82 -5.89
N SER A 176 -3.13 -3.54 -6.16
CA SER A 176 -4.19 -3.43 -5.19
C SER A 176 -4.70 -4.82 -4.87
N LEU A 177 -4.33 -5.34 -3.70
CA LEU A 177 -5.07 -6.44 -3.10
C LEU A 177 -6.34 -5.81 -2.49
N LEU A 178 -7.41 -5.69 -3.29
CA LEU A 178 -8.74 -5.36 -2.79
C LEU A 178 -9.21 -6.51 -1.88
N HIS A 179 -8.84 -6.47 -0.60
CA HIS A 179 -9.44 -7.32 0.42
C HIS A 179 -10.68 -6.60 0.96
N PHE A 180 -11.85 -6.97 0.44
CA PHE A 180 -13.12 -6.60 1.07
C PHE A 180 -13.25 -7.30 2.41
N ARG A 181 -12.69 -6.72 3.48
CA ARG A 181 -12.95 -7.18 4.83
C ARG A 181 -14.29 -6.64 5.29
N LYS A 182 -15.39 -7.23 4.81
CA LYS A 182 -16.66 -7.14 5.56
C LYS A 182 -16.50 -7.97 6.83
N LYS A 183 -16.23 -7.36 7.98
CA LYS A 183 -16.59 -7.98 9.25
C LYS A 183 -17.24 -7.00 10.24
N HIS A 184 -18.49 -7.34 10.48
CA HIS A 184 -19.36 -7.01 11.61
C HIS A 184 -18.73 -7.10 13.01
N LEU A 185 -19.48 -6.47 13.94
CA LEU A 185 -19.58 -6.58 15.40
C LEU A 185 -18.70 -5.58 16.17
N HIS A 186 -19.22 -4.65 16.98
CA HIS A 186 -20.50 -4.54 17.70
C HIS A 186 -21.07 -3.12 17.67
#